data_AF-A0A0D6L5F4-F1
#
_entry.id   AF-A0A0D6L5F4-F1
#
_cell.length_a   1.000
_cell.length_b   1.000
_cell.length_c   1.000
_cell.angle_alpha   90.00
_cell.angle_beta   90.00
_cell.angle_gamma   90.00
#
_symmetry.space_group_name_H-M   'P 1'
#
loop_
_entity.id
_entity.type
_entity.pdbx_description
1 polymer ?
#
loop_
_entity_poly.entity_id
_entity_poly.type
_entity_poly.pdbx_seq_one_letter_code
_entity_poly.pdbx_strand_id
1 'polypeptide(L)'
;MKSFVPVPEGSDFPIQNCPYGVFSTKNNHLYWTLKQQLAHHTVNGCNVNPGDLMGSGTVSGPEEGAYGSMLELSWRGAKTIPVGDQTRKFLQDGDEVNLIGFCEKNGVRIGFGECRGKVLPAL
;
A
#
# COMPACT_ATOMS: atom_id res chain seq x y z
N MET A 1 11.88 8.87 19.59
CA MET A 1 12.82 8.76 18.45
C MET A 1 13.23 10.20 18.09
N LYS A 2 14.52 10.57 18.22
CA LYS A 2 15.00 11.91 17.84
C LYS A 2 15.27 11.94 16.33
N SER A 3 14.82 12.98 15.64
CA SER A 3 15.15 13.22 14.23
C SER A 3 16.65 13.43 14.07
N PHE A 4 17.25 12.85 13.02
CA PHE A 4 18.64 13.10 12.64
C PHE A 4 18.79 14.34 11.73
N VAL A 5 17.66 14.92 11.30
CA VAL A 5 17.59 16.16 10.54
C VAL A 5 17.15 17.30 11.48
N PRO A 6 17.87 18.44 11.52
CA PRO A 6 17.46 19.62 12.26
C PRO A 6 16.11 20.14 11.73
N VAL A 7 15.12 20.30 12.60
CA VAL A 7 13.83 20.90 12.27
C VAL A 7 13.81 22.31 12.85
N PRO A 8 13.56 23.36 12.06
CA PRO A 8 13.46 24.73 12.55
C PRO A 8 12.34 24.90 13.60
N GLU A 9 12.60 25.76 14.58
CA GLU A 9 11.61 26.14 15.60
C GLU A 9 10.45 26.88 14.92
N GLY A 10 9.23 26.35 15.02
CA GLY A 10 8.04 26.87 14.34
C GLY A 10 7.66 26.20 13.01
N SER A 11 8.30 25.08 12.63
CA SER A 11 7.86 24.31 11.44
C SER A 11 6.49 23.66 11.68
N ASP A 12 5.51 23.97 10.82
CA ASP A 12 4.17 23.37 10.83
C ASP A 12 4.18 21.85 10.52
N PHE A 13 5.26 21.38 9.88
CA PHE A 13 5.46 19.99 9.48
C PHE A 13 6.84 19.48 9.94
N PRO A 14 7.01 19.15 11.23
CA PRO A 14 8.17 18.38 11.67
C PRO A 14 8.23 17.06 10.87
N ILE A 15 9.40 16.49 10.59
CA ILE A 15 9.50 15.22 9.81
C ILE A 15 8.70 14.07 10.46
N GLN A 16 8.40 14.20 11.75
CA GLN A 16 7.52 13.35 12.53
C GLN A 16 6.03 13.46 12.12
N ASN A 17 5.63 14.55 11.48
CA ASN A 17 4.29 14.85 10.94
C ASN A 17 4.17 14.58 9.43
N CYS A 18 5.24 14.18 8.74
CA CYS A 18 5.03 13.60 7.42
C CYS A 18 4.14 12.37 7.60
N PRO A 19 2.96 12.29 6.95
CA PRO A 19 2.11 11.12 7.02
C PRO A 19 2.83 10.00 6.27
N TYR A 20 3.78 9.34 6.93
CA TYR A 20 4.31 8.09 6.48
C TYR A 20 3.21 7.06 6.75
N GLY A 21 2.31 6.90 5.79
CA GLY A 21 1.48 5.70 5.69
C GLY A 21 2.40 4.51 5.47
N VAL A 22 2.96 3.96 6.54
CA VAL A 22 3.70 2.70 6.47
C VAL A 22 2.68 1.59 6.34
N PHE A 23 2.39 1.19 5.11
CA PHE A 23 1.71 -0.07 4.85
C PHE A 23 2.71 -1.20 5.08
N SER A 24 2.42 -2.00 6.10
CA SER A 24 3.20 -3.17 6.46
C SER A 24 2.21 -4.28 6.80
N THR A 25 2.43 -5.46 6.24
CA THR A 25 1.69 -6.65 6.66
C THR A 25 2.10 -7.04 8.07
N LYS A 26 1.37 -7.95 8.72
CA LYS A 26 1.69 -8.43 10.09
C LYS A 26 3.16 -8.88 10.26
N ASN A 27 3.79 -9.33 9.17
CA ASN A 27 5.18 -9.80 9.12
C ASN A 27 6.13 -8.89 8.32
N ASN A 28 5.67 -7.69 7.91
CA ASN A 28 6.43 -6.71 7.13
C ASN A 28 7.12 -7.31 5.89
N HIS A 29 6.34 -7.82 4.94
CA HIS A 29 6.86 -8.49 3.74
C HIS A 29 7.52 -7.56 2.70
N LEU A 30 7.48 -6.24 2.90
CA LEU A 30 8.20 -5.31 2.03
C LEU A 30 9.71 -5.44 2.24
N TYR A 31 10.42 -5.77 1.17
CA TYR A 31 11.88 -5.91 1.20
C TYR A 31 12.58 -4.56 1.44
N TRP A 32 12.05 -3.49 0.86
CA TRP A 32 12.57 -2.12 1.04
C TRP A 32 11.66 -1.31 1.96
N THR A 33 12.28 -0.64 2.93
CA THR A 33 11.57 0.32 3.79
C THR A 33 11.24 1.60 3.03
N LEU A 34 10.20 2.33 3.45
CA LEU A 34 9.87 3.65 2.89
C LEU A 34 11.05 4.64 2.96
N LYS A 35 11.89 4.53 4.00
CA LYS A 35 13.08 5.37 4.16
C LYS A 35 14.11 5.09 3.06
N GLN A 36 14.32 3.82 2.72
CA GLN A 36 15.21 3.42 1.64
C GLN A 36 14.65 3.83 0.28
N GLN A 37 13.33 3.67 0.07
CA GLN A 37 12.68 4.12 -1.17
C GLN A 37 12.84 5.63 -1.37
N LEU A 38 12.56 6.44 -0.35
CA LEU A 38 12.72 7.90 -0.42
C LEU A 38 14.18 8.31 -0.65
N ALA A 39 15.11 7.75 0.11
CA ALA A 39 16.54 8.04 -0.05
C ALA A 39 17.03 7.71 -1.47
N HIS A 40 16.59 6.57 -2.03
CA HIS A 40 16.92 6.21 -3.39
C HIS A 40 16.26 7.12 -4.43
N HIS A 41 14.99 7.53 -4.22
CA HIS A 41 14.30 8.48 -5.10
C HIS A 41 15.07 9.79 -5.23
N THR A 42 15.60 10.31 -4.13
CA THR A 42 16.27 11.62 -4.10
C THR A 42 17.78 11.57 -4.39
N VAL A 43 18.35 10.38 -4.63
CA VAL A 43 19.83 10.22 -4.70
C VAL A 43 20.47 10.98 -5.85
N ASN A 44 19.73 11.22 -6.94
CA ASN A 44 20.21 11.92 -8.14
C ASN A 44 19.82 13.41 -8.17
N GLY A 45 19.29 13.94 -7.06
CA GLY A 45 18.82 15.33 -6.97
C GLY A 45 17.36 15.56 -7.36
N CYS A 46 16.57 14.49 -7.59
CA CYS A 46 15.12 14.62 -7.73
C CYS A 46 14.50 15.26 -6.48
N ASN A 47 13.71 16.33 -6.67
CA ASN A 47 13.01 17.02 -5.59
C ASN A 47 11.71 16.29 -5.22
N VAL A 48 11.42 16.26 -3.92
CA VAL A 48 10.12 15.81 -3.38
C VAL A 48 9.45 17.01 -2.72
N ASN A 49 8.16 17.18 -2.98
CA ASN A 49 7.35 18.29 -2.49
C ASN A 49 6.29 17.81 -1.48
N PRO A 50 5.82 18.70 -0.60
CA PRO A 50 4.66 18.41 0.23
C PRO A 50 3.45 18.02 -0.64
N GLY A 51 2.82 16.89 -0.31
CA GLY A 51 1.70 16.34 -1.08
C GLY A 51 2.07 15.27 -2.10
N ASP A 52 3.36 15.05 -2.36
CA ASP A 52 3.80 13.94 -3.22
C ASP A 52 3.41 12.59 -2.61
N LEU A 53 2.96 11.67 -3.48
CA LEU A 53 2.53 10.32 -3.10
C LEU A 53 3.52 9.27 -3.62
N MET A 54 3.99 8.41 -2.72
CA MET A 54 4.93 7.33 -3.04
C MET A 54 4.26 5.97 -2.77
N GLY A 55 4.11 5.16 -3.83
CA GLY A 55 3.57 3.81 -3.70
C GLY A 55 4.61 2.81 -3.19
N SER A 56 4.21 1.86 -2.35
CA SER A 56 5.08 0.76 -1.89
C SER A 56 5.46 -0.23 -2.99
N GLY A 57 4.70 -0.23 -4.09
CA GLY A 57 4.56 -1.37 -4.99
C GLY A 57 3.50 -2.36 -4.49
N THR A 58 3.18 -3.36 -5.31
CA THR A 58 2.26 -4.45 -4.94
C THR A 58 2.81 -5.20 -3.72
N VAL A 59 1.95 -5.39 -2.71
CA VAL A 59 2.33 -6.07 -1.46
C VAL A 59 1.91 -7.53 -1.53
N SER A 60 2.88 -8.43 -1.67
CA SER A 60 2.65 -9.89 -1.70
C SER A 60 3.40 -10.57 -0.55
N GLY A 61 2.73 -11.50 0.12
CA GLY A 61 3.33 -12.43 1.08
C GLY A 61 3.85 -13.70 0.40
N PRO A 62 4.59 -14.54 1.13
CA PRO A 62 5.16 -15.78 0.60
C PRO A 62 4.10 -16.87 0.35
N GLU A 63 2.99 -16.83 1.08
CA GLU A 63 1.95 -17.87 1.05
C GLU A 63 0.92 -17.65 -0.06
N GLU A 64 0.39 -18.75 -0.61
CA GLU A 64 -0.74 -18.72 -1.53
C GLU A 64 -1.97 -18.10 -0.84
N GLY A 65 -2.54 -17.07 -1.46
CA GLY A 65 -3.60 -16.24 -0.86
C GLY A 65 -3.12 -14.93 -0.22
N ALA A 66 -1.81 -14.74 -0.07
CA ALA A 66 -1.22 -13.47 0.37
C ALA A 66 -0.69 -12.61 -0.79
N TYR A 67 -0.98 -12.96 -2.06
CA TYR A 67 -0.53 -12.21 -3.23
C TYR A 67 -1.36 -10.96 -3.47
N GLY A 68 -0.71 -9.86 -3.86
CA GLY A 68 -1.31 -8.53 -3.94
C GLY A 68 -1.97 -8.19 -5.27
N SER A 69 -2.03 -9.11 -6.24
CA SER A 69 -2.68 -8.86 -7.52
C SER A 69 -3.40 -10.09 -8.08
N MET A 70 -4.43 -9.85 -8.91
CA MET A 70 -5.11 -10.93 -9.64
C MET A 70 -4.19 -11.64 -10.64
N LEU A 71 -3.16 -10.95 -11.15
CA LEU A 71 -2.14 -11.56 -12.01
C LEU A 71 -1.38 -12.67 -11.28
N GLU A 72 -0.96 -12.41 -10.05
CA GLU A 72 -0.26 -13.38 -9.21
C GLU A 72 -1.21 -14.48 -8.71
N LEU A 73 -2.37 -14.09 -8.18
CA LEU A 73 -3.39 -15.03 -7.68
C LEU A 73 -3.81 -16.02 -8.76
N SER A 74 -4.21 -15.53 -9.93
CA SER A 74 -4.66 -16.38 -11.03
C SER A 74 -3.52 -17.05 -11.80
N TRP A 75 -2.27 -16.80 -11.43
CA TRP A 75 -1.09 -17.27 -12.15
C TRP A 75 -1.16 -16.97 -13.65
N ARG A 76 -1.28 -15.68 -13.99
CA ARG A 76 -1.48 -15.21 -15.37
C ARG A 76 -2.73 -15.81 -16.04
N GLY A 77 -3.79 -16.02 -15.26
CA GLY A 77 -5.03 -16.63 -15.74
C GLY A 77 -4.98 -18.15 -15.94
N ALA A 78 -3.91 -18.83 -15.54
CA ALA A 78 -3.84 -20.29 -15.58
C ALA A 78 -4.71 -20.95 -14.47
N LYS A 79 -4.88 -20.26 -13.33
CA LYS A 79 -5.72 -20.65 -12.20
C LYS A 79 -6.98 -19.79 -12.12
N THR A 80 -8.05 -20.33 -11.57
CA THR A 80 -9.26 -19.58 -11.22
C THR A 80 -9.27 -19.25 -9.73
N ILE A 81 -9.78 -18.07 -9.39
CA ILE A 81 -9.90 -17.58 -8.01
C ILE A 81 -11.38 -17.57 -7.62
N PRO A 82 -11.77 -18.21 -6.50
CA PRO A 82 -13.13 -18.14 -5.99
C PRO A 82 -13.42 -16.75 -5.41
N VAL A 83 -14.58 -16.18 -5.75
CA VAL A 83 -15.07 -14.89 -5.26
C VAL A 83 -16.57 -15.03 -4.97
N GLY A 84 -16.91 -15.34 -3.71
CA GLY A 84 -18.27 -15.74 -3.35
C GLY A 84 -18.71 -17.00 -4.11
N ASP A 85 -19.88 -16.94 -4.74
CA ASP A 85 -20.41 -18.03 -5.59
C ASP A 85 -19.88 -18.00 -7.03
N GLN A 86 -18.96 -17.07 -7.34
CA GLN A 86 -18.39 -16.90 -8.67
C GLN A 86 -16.90 -17.22 -8.70
N THR A 87 -16.32 -17.24 -9.90
CA THR A 87 -14.88 -17.31 -10.08
C THR A 87 -14.38 -16.17 -10.95
N ARG A 88 -13.11 -15.81 -10.77
CA ARG A 88 -12.42 -14.80 -11.56
C ARG A 88 -11.01 -15.25 -11.92
N LYS A 89 -10.49 -14.67 -13.01
CA LYS A 89 -9.06 -14.68 -13.34
C LYS A 89 -8.51 -13.25 -13.26
N PHE A 90 -9.27 -12.32 -13.84
CA PHE A 90 -9.11 -10.88 -13.74
C PHE A 90 -10.47 -10.23 -13.44
N LEU A 91 -10.47 -8.92 -13.21
CA LEU A 91 -11.68 -8.14 -13.02
C LEU A 91 -12.56 -8.18 -14.26
N GLN A 92 -13.87 -8.12 -14.03
CA GLN A 92 -14.91 -7.97 -15.03
C GLN A 92 -15.71 -6.70 -14.78
N ASP A 93 -16.44 -6.24 -15.80
CA ASP A 93 -17.33 -5.10 -15.67
C ASP A 93 -18.35 -5.34 -14.54
N GLY A 94 -18.52 -4.32 -13.70
CA GLY A 94 -19.38 -4.39 -12.52
C GLY A 94 -18.70 -4.93 -11.26
N ASP A 95 -17.51 -5.53 -11.35
CA ASP A 95 -16.75 -5.93 -10.18
C ASP A 95 -16.34 -4.69 -9.35
N GLU A 96 -16.37 -4.82 -8.04
CA GLU A 96 -15.92 -3.81 -7.08
C GLU A 96 -14.77 -4.36 -6.24
N VAL A 97 -13.69 -3.60 -6.14
CA VAL A 97 -12.52 -3.92 -5.32
C VAL A 97 -12.49 -2.97 -4.14
N ASN A 98 -12.26 -3.50 -2.93
CA ASN A 98 -12.13 -2.73 -1.71
C ASN A 98 -10.87 -3.15 -0.95
N LEU A 99 -9.95 -2.20 -0.74
CA LEU A 99 -8.76 -2.37 0.08
C LEU A 99 -9.03 -1.77 1.47
N ILE A 100 -8.82 -2.59 2.50
CA ILE A 100 -8.97 -2.19 3.92
C ILE A 100 -7.69 -2.56 4.66
N GLY A 101 -7.22 -1.67 5.52
CA GLY A 101 -6.06 -1.90 6.37
C GLY A 101 -6.24 -1.28 7.75
N PHE A 102 -5.67 -1.92 8.77
CA PHE A 102 -5.64 -1.40 10.14
C PHE A 102 -4.45 -1.95 10.93
N CYS A 103 -4.06 -1.22 11.97
CA CYS A 103 -3.21 -1.71 13.04
C CYS A 103 -4.03 -1.90 14.30
N GLU A 104 -3.73 -2.94 15.08
CA GLU A 104 -4.41 -3.21 16.34
C GLU A 104 -3.39 -3.57 17.43
N LYS A 105 -3.55 -2.97 18.61
CA LYS A 105 -2.75 -3.28 19.79
C LYS A 105 -3.57 -3.05 21.06
N ASN A 106 -3.58 -4.01 21.97
CA ASN A 106 -4.26 -3.94 23.27
C ASN A 106 -5.74 -3.52 23.15
N GLY A 107 -6.46 -4.06 22.15
CA GLY A 107 -7.86 -3.74 21.90
C GLY A 107 -8.12 -2.37 21.25
N VAL A 108 -7.09 -1.57 20.98
CA VAL A 108 -7.20 -0.32 20.22
C VAL A 108 -6.88 -0.58 18.76
N ARG A 109 -7.79 -0.18 17.87
CA ARG A 109 -7.65 -0.30 16.41
C ARG A 109 -7.53 1.08 15.77
N ILE A 110 -6.55 1.25 14.88
CA ILE A 110 -6.37 2.42 14.03
C ILE A 110 -6.47 1.96 12.57
N GLY A 111 -7.53 2.36 11.88
CA GLY A 111 -7.82 1.97 10.50
C GLY A 111 -7.51 3.07 9.49
N PHE A 112 -7.33 2.66 8.23
CA PHE A 112 -7.16 3.56 7.08
C PHE A 112 -8.48 3.92 6.38
N GLY A 113 -9.60 3.32 6.80
CA GLY A 113 -10.87 3.39 6.08
C GLY A 113 -10.91 2.42 4.90
N GLU A 114 -11.70 2.77 3.88
CA GLU A 114 -11.85 2.00 2.64
C GLU A 114 -11.19 2.71 1.46
N CYS A 115 -10.52 1.95 0.60
CA CYS A 115 -10.13 2.37 -0.73
C CYS A 115 -10.86 1.48 -1.74
N ARG A 116 -11.96 2.00 -2.30
CA ARG A 116 -12.95 1.25 -3.06
C ARG A 116 -13.08 1.80 -4.49
N GLY A 117 -13.22 0.89 -5.46
CA GLY A 117 -13.47 1.26 -6.86
C GLY A 117 -14.24 0.17 -7.60
N LYS A 118 -15.16 0.59 -8.47
CA LYS A 118 -15.97 -0.28 -9.32
C LYS A 118 -15.52 -0.18 -10.78
N VAL A 119 -15.35 -1.33 -11.43
CA VAL A 119 -15.04 -1.40 -12.86
C VAL A 119 -16.30 -1.10 -13.66
N LEU A 120 -16.21 -0.10 -14.53
CA LEU A 120 -17.25 0.22 -15.49
C LEU A 120 -16.90 -0.38 -16.85
N PRO A 121 -17.91 -0.70 -17.69
CA PRO A 121 -17.67 -1.06 -19.08
C PRO A 121 -16.86 -0.01 -19.82
N ALA A 122 -16.07 -0.46 -20.77
CA ALA A 122 -15.38 0.42 -21.71
C ALA A 122 -16.39 1.23 -22.55
N LEU A 123 -15.95 2.40 -23.03
CA LEU A 123 -16.72 3.32 -23.88
C LEU A 123 -16.89 2.80 -25.32
#